data_AF-A0A1H8SJA6-F1
#
_entry.id   AF-A0A1H8SJA6-F1
#
_cell.length_a   1.000
_cell.length_b   1.000
_cell.length_c   1.000
_cell.angle_alpha   90.00
_cell.angle_beta   90.00
_cell.angle_gamma   90.00
#
_symmetry.space_group_name_H-M   'P 1'
#
loop_
_entity.id
_entity.type
_entity.pdbx_description
1 polymer ?
#
loop_
_entity_poly.entity_id
_entity_poly.type
_entity_poly.pdbx_seq_one_letter_code
_entity_poly.pdbx_strand_id
1 'polypeptide(L)'
;DFEPYVRRLPTYGGGSYYQIVLLHRTEDIVITTPDSPREHWEVMLAWEELYRFMDTSQPLPDTPEYECTRHLDPVTADHDRRHGRPERYWRELDPERGREFEERAIAAAKAFPVGRSRQEALARGWTPSGVGEGDWQ
;
A
#
# COMPACT_ATOMS: atom_id res chain seq x y z
N ASP A 1 -0.74 -11.68 20.60
CA ASP A 1 0.30 -11.22 19.65
C ASP A 1 0.02 -11.86 18.31
N PHE A 2 0.00 -11.09 17.22
CA PHE A 2 -0.31 -11.58 15.88
C PHE A 2 0.98 -11.79 15.08
N GLU A 3 1.10 -12.93 14.41
CA GLU A 3 2.21 -13.24 13.52
C GLU A 3 1.75 -13.12 12.06
N PRO A 4 2.35 -12.20 11.27
CA PRO A 4 2.00 -12.05 9.87
C PRO A 4 2.76 -13.06 9.01
N TYR A 5 2.09 -13.67 8.04
CA TYR A 5 2.73 -14.42 6.97
C TYR A 5 1.96 -14.31 5.66
N VAL A 6 2.68 -14.50 4.54
CA VAL A 6 2.10 -14.58 3.21
C VAL A 6 1.80 -16.04 2.89
N ARG A 7 0.56 -16.32 2.53
CA ARG A 7 0.11 -17.66 2.09
C ARG A 7 -0.22 -17.64 0.62
N ARG A 8 0.38 -18.55 -0.16
CA ARG A 8 -0.02 -18.81 -1.56
C ARG A 8 -1.04 -19.95 -1.60
N LEU A 9 -2.17 -19.73 -2.25
CA LEU A 9 -3.26 -20.68 -2.38
C LEU A 9 -3.53 -20.99 -3.86
N PRO A 10 -3.75 -22.28 -4.22
CA PRO A 10 -4.13 -22.64 -5.58
C PRO A 10 -5.58 -22.22 -5.87
N THR A 11 -5.88 -21.95 -7.13
CA THR A 11 -7.26 -21.78 -7.62
C THR A 11 -7.74 -23.03 -8.34
N TYR A 12 -9.06 -23.23 -8.40
CA TYR A 12 -9.66 -24.35 -9.15
C TYR A 12 -9.26 -24.38 -10.64
N GLY A 13 -8.87 -23.23 -11.22
CA GLY A 13 -8.40 -23.13 -12.61
C GLY A 13 -6.90 -23.35 -12.81
N GLY A 14 -6.17 -23.84 -11.81
CA GLY A 14 -4.72 -24.08 -11.90
C GLY A 14 -3.84 -22.83 -11.71
N GLY A 15 -4.44 -21.69 -11.36
CA GLY A 15 -3.71 -20.48 -10.96
C GLY A 15 -3.38 -20.49 -9.48
N SER A 16 -2.88 -19.36 -8.99
CA SER A 16 -2.72 -19.11 -7.56
C SER A 16 -3.07 -17.67 -7.22
N TYR A 17 -3.51 -17.44 -5.99
CA TYR A 17 -3.49 -16.14 -5.37
C TYR A 17 -2.66 -16.19 -4.09
N TYR A 18 -2.37 -15.02 -3.58
CA TYR A 18 -1.68 -14.81 -2.33
C TYR A 18 -2.61 -14.13 -1.33
N GLN A 19 -2.29 -14.26 -0.06
CA GLN A 19 -3.09 -13.70 1.02
C GLN A 19 -2.18 -13.33 2.20
N ILE A 20 -2.46 -12.20 2.85
CA ILE A 20 -1.88 -11.88 4.15
C ILE A 20 -2.71 -12.60 5.21
N VAL A 21 -2.04 -13.35 6.08
CA VAL A 21 -2.65 -13.99 7.23
C VAL A 21 -2.02 -13.45 8.50
N LEU A 22 -2.85 -12.97 9.42
CA LEU A 22 -2.48 -12.61 10.78
C LEU A 22 -3.03 -13.69 11.71
N LEU A 23 -2.13 -14.54 12.20
CA LEU A 23 -2.48 -15.59 13.14
C LEU A 23 -2.22 -15.11 14.57
N HIS A 24 -3.19 -15.25 15.46
CA HIS A 24 -2.94 -15.00 16.87
C HIS A 24 -2.15 -16.16 17.48
N ARG A 25 -1.00 -15.88 18.12
CA ARG A 25 -0.07 -16.92 18.60
C ARG A 25 -0.68 -17.90 19.61
N THR A 26 -1.62 -17.44 20.43
CA THR A 26 -2.14 -18.20 21.58
C THR A 26 -3.63 -18.53 21.48
N GLU A 27 -4.34 -17.94 20.53
CA GLU A 27 -5.79 -18.10 20.39
C GLU A 27 -6.11 -18.52 18.96
N ASP A 28 -7.22 -19.21 18.78
CA ASP A 28 -7.68 -19.65 17.45
C ASP A 28 -8.37 -18.47 16.71
N ILE A 29 -7.61 -17.39 16.52
CA ILE A 29 -8.04 -16.19 15.81
C ILE A 29 -7.16 -16.02 14.59
N VAL A 30 -7.79 -15.97 13.43
CA VAL A 30 -7.15 -15.76 12.13
C VAL A 30 -7.83 -14.60 11.43
N ILE A 31 -7.05 -13.59 11.06
CA ILE A 31 -7.50 -12.48 10.22
C ILE A 31 -6.81 -12.63 8.87
N THR A 32 -7.56 -12.47 7.79
CA THR A 32 -7.01 -12.54 6.44
C THR A 32 -7.49 -11.39 5.58
N THR A 33 -6.68 -10.95 4.62
CA THR A 33 -7.14 -9.97 3.63
C THR A 33 -8.30 -10.55 2.79
N PRO A 34 -9.34 -9.73 2.50
CA PRO A 34 -10.47 -10.15 1.67
C PRO A 34 -10.06 -10.33 0.21
N ASP A 35 -9.10 -9.50 -0.26
CA ASP A 35 -8.59 -9.57 -1.62
C ASP A 35 -7.64 -10.75 -1.82
N SER A 36 -7.66 -11.25 -3.06
CA SER A 36 -6.87 -12.40 -3.52
C SER A 36 -5.87 -11.95 -4.60
N PRO A 37 -4.84 -11.15 -4.24
CA PRO A 37 -3.80 -10.71 -5.16
C PRO A 37 -3.16 -11.89 -5.89
N ARG A 38 -2.89 -11.71 -7.18
CA ARG A 38 -2.37 -12.79 -8.03
C ARG A 38 -0.86 -12.87 -8.03
N GLU A 39 -0.22 -11.76 -7.74
CA GLU A 39 1.22 -11.62 -7.74
C GLU A 39 1.76 -11.31 -6.35
N HIS A 40 2.98 -11.76 -6.05
CA HIS A 40 3.60 -11.56 -4.74
C HIS A 40 3.77 -10.07 -4.39
N TRP A 41 4.11 -9.22 -5.37
CA TRP A 41 4.32 -7.79 -5.15
C TRP A 41 3.04 -7.06 -4.72
N GLU A 42 1.86 -7.50 -5.20
CA GLU A 42 0.57 -6.92 -4.82
C GLU A 42 0.30 -7.10 -3.32
N VAL A 43 0.62 -8.29 -2.79
CA VAL A 43 0.48 -8.62 -1.36
C VAL A 43 1.42 -7.77 -0.52
N MET A 44 2.64 -7.55 -1.00
CA MET A 44 3.60 -6.73 -0.30
C MET A 44 3.14 -5.27 -0.24
N LEU A 45 2.55 -4.73 -1.30
CA LEU A 45 1.94 -3.39 -1.27
C LEU A 45 0.78 -3.32 -0.26
N ALA A 46 -0.11 -4.32 -0.26
CA ALA A 46 -1.21 -4.39 0.71
C ALA A 46 -0.69 -4.48 2.16
N TRP A 47 0.42 -5.19 2.39
CA TRP A 47 1.07 -5.26 3.70
C TRP A 47 1.64 -3.90 4.12
N GLU A 48 2.32 -3.20 3.21
CA GLU A 48 2.85 -1.86 3.49
C GLU A 48 1.74 -0.83 3.74
N GLU A 49 0.63 -0.92 3.02
CA GLU A 49 -0.56 -0.10 3.25
C GLU A 49 -1.16 -0.37 4.63
N LEU A 50 -1.38 -1.65 4.98
CA LEU A 50 -1.90 -2.04 6.30
C LEU A 50 -0.97 -1.57 7.42
N TYR A 51 0.34 -1.73 7.26
CA TYR A 51 1.32 -1.29 8.24
C TYR A 51 1.26 0.23 8.46
N ARG A 52 1.22 1.02 7.38
CA ARG A 52 1.05 2.48 7.46
C ARG A 52 -0.29 2.88 8.07
N PHE A 53 -1.36 2.18 7.73
CA PHE A 53 -2.68 2.43 8.31
C PHE A 53 -2.70 2.21 9.84
N MET A 54 -1.99 1.19 10.33
CA MET A 54 -1.88 0.91 11.77
C MET A 54 -0.95 1.89 12.51
N ASP A 55 -0.02 2.56 11.81
CA ASP A 55 0.89 3.53 12.41
C ASP A 55 0.26 4.93 12.48
N THR A 56 -0.39 5.22 13.61
CA THR A 56 -1.06 6.49 13.85
C THR A 56 -0.10 7.68 14.06
N SER A 57 1.22 7.48 14.00
CA SER A 57 2.20 8.58 14.06
C SER A 57 2.47 9.21 12.68
N GLN A 58 2.06 8.55 11.61
CA GLN A 58 2.25 8.97 10.24
C GLN A 58 0.90 9.31 9.59
N PRO A 59 0.87 10.16 8.55
CA PRO A 59 -0.37 10.36 7.79
C PRO A 59 -0.77 9.05 7.10
N LEU A 60 -2.08 8.88 6.89
CA LEU A 60 -2.64 7.79 6.11
C LEU A 60 -1.97 7.73 4.72
N PRO A 61 -1.80 6.52 4.16
CA PRO A 61 -1.45 6.33 2.76
C PRO A 61 -2.20 7.30 1.85
N ASP A 62 -1.48 8.01 0.99
CA ASP A 62 -2.11 8.87 -0.01
C ASP A 62 -2.53 8.04 -1.23
N THR A 63 -3.72 7.45 -1.11
CA THR A 63 -4.34 6.59 -2.12
C THR A 63 -5.82 6.96 -2.30
N PRO A 64 -6.44 6.61 -3.43
CA PRO A 64 -7.85 6.91 -3.71
C PRO A 64 -8.82 6.40 -2.63
N GLU A 65 -8.51 5.27 -2.00
CA GLU A 65 -9.34 4.60 -0.98
C GLU A 65 -9.60 5.50 0.23
N TYR A 66 -8.59 6.29 0.64
CA TYR A 66 -8.69 7.12 1.83
C TYR A 66 -9.24 8.52 1.55
N GLU A 67 -9.30 8.97 0.30
CA GLU A 67 -9.62 10.36 -0.11
C GLU A 67 -10.80 10.96 0.67
N CYS A 68 -11.94 10.26 0.68
CA CYS A 68 -13.17 10.72 1.32
C CYS A 68 -13.10 10.81 2.85
N THR A 69 -12.05 10.26 3.46
CA THR A 69 -11.90 10.14 4.92
C THR A 69 -10.60 10.74 5.45
N ARG A 70 -9.68 11.21 4.59
CA ARG A 70 -8.39 11.81 4.99
C ARG A 70 -8.54 12.93 6.04
N HIS A 71 -9.57 13.75 5.89
CA HIS A 71 -9.86 14.87 6.79
C HIS A 71 -10.33 14.43 8.20
N LEU A 72 -10.75 13.18 8.37
CA LEU A 72 -11.16 12.61 9.66
C LEU A 72 -9.97 12.13 10.49
N ASP A 73 -8.83 11.84 9.86
CA ASP A 73 -7.60 11.50 10.55
C ASP A 73 -6.81 12.77 10.90
N PRO A 74 -6.56 13.09 12.19
CA PRO A 74 -5.97 14.36 12.59
C PRO A 74 -4.51 14.53 12.12
N VAL A 75 -3.73 13.45 12.05
CA VAL A 75 -2.34 13.49 11.57
C VAL A 75 -2.30 13.78 10.08
N THR A 76 -3.15 13.12 9.31
CA THR A 76 -3.34 13.32 7.87
C THR A 76 -3.86 14.71 7.58
N ALA A 77 -4.90 15.17 8.29
CA ALA A 77 -5.48 16.49 8.11
C ALA A 77 -4.46 17.62 8.37
N ASP A 78 -3.61 17.46 9.38
CA ASP A 78 -2.53 18.42 9.65
C ASP A 78 -1.43 18.37 8.59
N HIS A 79 -1.03 17.16 8.17
CA HIS A 79 -0.07 16.96 7.09
C HIS A 79 -0.56 17.61 5.79
N ASP A 80 -1.79 17.32 5.36
CA ASP A 80 -2.37 17.84 4.12
C ASP A 80 -2.48 19.38 4.16
N ARG A 81 -2.85 19.96 5.31
CA ARG A 81 -2.89 21.42 5.51
C ARG A 81 -1.51 22.06 5.39
N ARG A 82 -0.48 21.45 5.97
CA ARG A 82 0.91 21.95 5.93
C ARG A 82 1.50 21.93 4.52
N HIS A 83 1.12 20.95 3.70
CA HIS A 83 1.67 20.75 2.36
C HIS A 83 0.77 21.27 1.23
N GLY A 84 -0.40 21.83 1.55
CA GLY A 84 -1.33 22.40 0.59
C GLY A 84 -1.96 21.37 -0.34
N ARG A 85 -2.16 20.13 0.13
CA ARG A 85 -2.75 19.06 -0.67
C ARG A 85 -4.22 19.39 -1.02
N PRO A 86 -4.66 19.27 -2.29
CA PRO A 86 -6.07 19.40 -2.65
C PRO A 86 -6.95 18.34 -1.97
N GLU A 87 -8.15 18.71 -1.50
CA GLU A 87 -9.09 17.80 -0.82
C GLU A 87 -9.67 16.71 -1.75
N ARG A 88 -9.76 17.01 -3.05
CA ARG A 88 -10.34 16.14 -4.09
C ARG A 88 -9.30 15.67 -5.12
N TYR A 89 -8.02 15.67 -4.74
CA TYR A 89 -6.89 15.31 -5.60
C TYR A 89 -7.15 14.05 -6.44
N TRP A 90 -7.46 12.91 -5.80
CA TRP A 90 -7.65 11.64 -6.52
C TRP A 90 -8.92 11.64 -7.38
N ARG A 91 -9.97 12.32 -6.92
CA ARG A 91 -11.25 12.41 -7.63
C ARG A 91 -11.15 13.29 -8.89
N GLU A 92 -10.30 14.31 -8.84
CA GLU A 92 -10.12 15.29 -9.92
C GLU A 92 -8.87 14.98 -10.77
N LEU A 93 -8.12 13.94 -10.42
CA LEU A 93 -6.96 13.50 -11.19
C LEU A 93 -7.37 13.14 -12.62
N ASP A 94 -6.61 13.66 -13.58
CA ASP A 94 -6.80 13.33 -14.98
C ASP A 94 -6.65 11.82 -15.23
N PRO A 95 -7.58 11.16 -15.95
CA PRO A 95 -7.52 9.72 -16.16
C PRO A 95 -6.25 9.21 -16.86
N GLU A 96 -5.64 9.99 -17.76
CA GLU A 96 -4.39 9.60 -18.42
C GLU A 96 -3.23 9.66 -17.42
N ARG A 97 -3.18 10.72 -16.60
CA ARG A 97 -2.21 10.83 -15.51
C ARG A 97 -2.39 9.72 -14.47
N GLY A 98 -3.63 9.35 -14.16
CA GLY A 98 -3.94 8.22 -13.27
C GLY A 98 -3.36 6.89 -13.79
N ARG A 99 -3.46 6.63 -15.10
CA ARG A 99 -2.84 5.44 -15.72
C ARG A 99 -1.32 5.47 -15.64
N GLU A 100 -0.70 6.62 -15.89
CA GLU A 100 0.76 6.77 -15.77
C GLU A 100 1.24 6.47 -14.33
N PHE A 101 0.49 6.94 -13.33
CA PHE A 101 0.78 6.68 -11.93
C PHE A 101 0.66 5.20 -11.59
N GLU A 102 -0.41 4.54 -12.05
CA GLU A 102 -0.59 3.10 -11.89
C GLU A 102 0.58 2.32 -12.52
N GLU A 103 0.96 2.63 -13.76
CA GLU A 103 2.06 1.97 -14.45
C GLU A 103 3.40 2.13 -13.70
N ARG A 104 3.70 3.35 -13.23
CA ARG A 104 4.90 3.63 -12.42
C ARG A 104 4.88 2.92 -11.08
N ALA A 105 3.74 2.90 -10.40
CA ALA A 105 3.55 2.20 -9.13
C ALA A 105 3.79 0.69 -9.29
N ILE A 106 3.18 0.08 -10.32
CA ILE A 106 3.36 -1.34 -10.63
C ILE A 106 4.83 -1.63 -10.99
N ALA A 107 5.46 -0.81 -11.83
CA ALA A 107 6.85 -0.99 -12.23
C ALA A 107 7.79 -0.93 -11.03
N ALA A 108 7.63 0.08 -10.17
CA ALA A 108 8.42 0.22 -8.95
C ALA A 108 8.19 -0.96 -7.99
N ALA A 109 6.93 -1.37 -7.76
CA ALA A 109 6.60 -2.48 -6.88
C ALA A 109 7.19 -3.82 -7.36
N LYS A 110 7.11 -4.11 -8.67
CA LYS A 110 7.71 -5.31 -9.27
C LYS A 110 9.24 -5.30 -9.19
N ALA A 111 9.86 -4.13 -9.27
CA ALA A 111 11.31 -3.98 -9.19
C ALA A 111 11.83 -3.99 -7.74
N PHE A 112 10.96 -3.94 -6.73
CA PHE A 112 11.39 -3.86 -5.34
C PHE A 112 12.12 -5.14 -4.90
N PRO A 113 13.33 -5.03 -4.32
CA PRO A 113 14.07 -6.19 -3.84
C PRO A 113 13.48 -6.70 -2.53
N VAL A 114 12.55 -7.64 -2.62
CA VAL A 114 11.87 -8.27 -1.46
C VAL A 114 12.87 -8.75 -0.40
N GLY A 115 12.54 -8.50 0.87
CA GLY A 115 13.40 -8.84 2.01
C GLY A 115 14.48 -7.79 2.31
N ARG A 116 14.41 -6.62 1.67
CA ARG A 116 15.25 -5.46 1.95
C ARG A 116 14.43 -4.32 2.51
N SER A 117 15.07 -3.50 3.34
CA SER A 117 14.53 -2.21 3.74
C SER A 117 14.51 -1.23 2.56
N ARG A 118 13.68 -0.18 2.66
CA ARG A 118 13.63 0.90 1.66
C ARG A 118 14.99 1.56 1.44
N GLN A 119 15.77 1.78 2.50
CA GLN A 119 17.13 2.33 2.40
C GLN A 119 18.08 1.43 1.63
N GLU A 120 18.07 0.12 1.90
CA GLU A 120 18.87 -0.84 1.14
C GLU A 120 18.44 -0.95 -0.31
N ALA A 121 17.13 -0.88 -0.59
CA ALA A 121 16.60 -0.89 -1.95
C ALA A 121 17.10 0.33 -2.74
N LEU A 122 16.99 1.53 -2.16
CA LEU A 122 17.52 2.77 -2.75
C LEU A 122 19.03 2.67 -3.02
N ALA A 123 19.81 2.17 -2.06
CA ALA A 123 21.25 1.97 -2.23
C ALA A 123 21.61 0.98 -3.35
N ARG A 124 20.68 0.11 -3.74
CA ARG A 124 20.81 -0.85 -4.85
C ARG A 124 20.26 -0.32 -6.18
N GLY A 125 19.84 0.94 -6.24
CA GLY A 125 19.35 1.58 -7.46
C GLY A 125 17.87 1.31 -7.74
N TRP A 126 17.10 0.79 -6.77
CA TRP A 126 15.64 0.81 -6.88
C TRP A 126 15.14 2.24 -6.71
N THR A 127 14.14 2.62 -7.52
CA THR A 127 13.53 3.95 -7.47
C THR A 127 12.05 3.80 -7.11
N PRO A 128 11.55 4.55 -6.10
CA PRO A 128 10.12 4.55 -5.77
C PRO A 128 9.31 5.15 -6.91
N SER A 129 8.01 4.84 -6.96
CA SER A 129 7.12 5.39 -7.97
C SER A 129 6.94 6.90 -7.82
N GLY A 130 7.10 7.45 -6.62
CA GLY A 130 6.82 8.85 -6.29
C GLY A 130 5.32 9.21 -6.26
N VAL A 131 4.45 8.23 -6.48
CA VAL A 131 2.99 8.38 -6.40
C VAL A 131 2.57 8.37 -4.94
N GLY A 132 1.75 9.32 -4.51
CA GLY A 132 1.38 9.49 -3.11
C GLY A 132 2.47 10.17 -2.26
N GLU A 133 3.55 10.64 -2.88
CA GLU A 133 4.72 11.24 -2.20
C GLU A 133 4.87 12.73 -2.54
N GLY A 134 3.75 13.45 -2.74
CA GLY A 134 3.75 14.88 -3.07
C GLY A 134 3.54 15.20 -4.54
N ASP A 135 3.02 14.26 -5.32
CA ASP A 135 2.71 14.41 -6.76
C ASP A 135 1.59 15.42 -7.08
N TRP A 136 0.95 15.97 -6.04
CA TRP A 136 0.02 17.10 -6.07
C TRP A 136 0.69 18.48 -5.94
N GLN A 137 2.02 18.54 -5.76
CA GLN A 137 2.83 19.77 -5.74
C GLN A 137 3.41 20.08 -7.11
#